data_AF-A0AAU4HQU7-F1
#
_entry.id   AF-A0AAU4HQU7-F1
#
_cell.length_a   1.000
_cell.length_b   1.000
_cell.length_c   1.000
_cell.angle_alpha   90.00
_cell.angle_beta   90.00
_cell.angle_gamma   90.00
#
_symmetry.space_group_name_H-M   'P 1'
#
loop_
_entity.id
_entity.type
_entity.pdbx_description
1 polymer ?
#
loop_
_entity_poly.entity_id
_entity_poly.type
_entity_poly.pdbx_seq_one_letter_code
_entity_poly.pdbx_strand_id
1 'polypeptide(L)'
;MGTDIHGFIECRWDRWLDEDDRVWNRVIDLSHLYNGRDYVAFGSLFGVRDTTSFRALADHRGLPPDVSKEVLADFQPWSDELHGESWISWAEVAAADWDEVASEVDGCVHEYRRSSDGSWKMQGRNSSLTRFAELSGRSDARQLYCAGSVYPEDTEWPDGDRLFRVGRLQRRDAVPDSEWGAVWSVMRALADLHGDEGVRLVVWFDG
;
A
#
# COMPACT_ATOMS: atom_id res chain seq x y z
N MET A 1 -14.11 -11.95 6.90
CA MET A 1 -14.04 -12.06 5.43
C MET A 1 -12.80 -11.33 4.96
N GLY A 2 -12.34 -11.62 3.75
CA GLY A 2 -11.22 -10.90 3.15
C GLY A 2 -11.63 -9.48 2.76
N THR A 3 -10.67 -8.64 2.41
CA THR A 3 -10.94 -7.38 1.70
C THR A 3 -9.93 -7.27 0.59
N ASP A 4 -10.38 -7.28 -0.64
CA ASP A 4 -9.59 -7.07 -1.83
C ASP A 4 -9.76 -5.63 -2.32
N ILE A 5 -8.78 -5.17 -3.09
CA ILE A 5 -8.78 -3.85 -3.71
C ILE A 5 -9.01 -4.00 -5.21
N HIS A 6 -9.90 -3.17 -5.72
CA HIS A 6 -10.22 -3.07 -7.13
C HIS A 6 -10.02 -1.63 -7.56
N GLY A 7 -9.78 -1.39 -8.84
CA GLY A 7 -9.58 -0.03 -9.31
C GLY A 7 -8.94 0.07 -10.67
N PHE A 8 -8.73 1.31 -11.08
CA PHE A 8 -8.10 1.64 -12.35
C PHE A 8 -7.17 2.83 -12.19
N ILE A 9 -6.09 2.82 -12.96
CA ILE A 9 -5.33 4.04 -13.23
C ILE A 9 -6.08 4.81 -14.33
N GLU A 10 -6.34 6.08 -14.09
CA GLU A 10 -6.89 7.02 -15.06
C GLU A 10 -5.86 8.09 -15.42
N CYS A 11 -5.95 8.60 -16.66
CA CYS A 11 -5.21 9.79 -17.06
C CYS A 11 -6.08 10.78 -17.83
N ARG A 12 -5.70 12.05 -17.80
CA ARG A 12 -6.40 13.13 -18.50
C ARG A 12 -5.42 13.85 -19.43
N TRP A 13 -5.79 13.96 -20.71
CA TRP A 13 -4.98 14.68 -21.69
C TRP A 13 -5.30 16.18 -21.65
N ASP A 14 -4.36 17.01 -21.24
CA ASP A 14 -4.54 18.46 -21.03
C ASP A 14 -3.87 19.32 -22.11
N ARG A 15 -2.88 18.78 -22.82
CA ARG A 15 -1.90 19.55 -23.61
C ARG A 15 -2.43 20.20 -24.89
N TRP A 16 -3.60 19.79 -25.38
CA TRP A 16 -4.16 20.26 -26.67
C TRP A 16 -5.69 20.44 -26.67
N LEU A 17 -6.33 20.32 -25.51
CA LEU A 17 -7.78 20.42 -25.37
C LEU A 17 -8.13 21.66 -24.55
N ASP A 18 -9.22 22.32 -24.95
CA ASP A 18 -9.87 23.33 -24.13
C ASP A 18 -10.30 22.69 -22.80
N GLU A 19 -10.39 23.49 -21.73
CA GLU A 19 -10.62 22.98 -20.38
C GLU A 19 -11.90 22.13 -20.27
N ASP A 20 -12.93 22.50 -21.03
CA ASP A 20 -14.22 21.80 -21.11
C ASP A 20 -14.16 20.42 -21.81
N ASP A 21 -13.12 20.17 -22.62
CA ASP A 21 -12.90 18.91 -23.33
C ASP A 21 -11.99 17.94 -22.58
N ARG A 22 -11.45 18.35 -21.43
CA ARG A 22 -10.51 17.54 -20.63
C ARG A 22 -11.26 16.47 -19.83
N VAL A 23 -11.34 15.28 -20.41
CA VAL A 23 -11.96 14.10 -19.77
C VAL A 23 -10.93 13.11 -19.23
N TRP A 24 -11.24 12.49 -18.10
CA TRP A 24 -10.48 11.35 -17.58
C TRP A 24 -10.77 10.09 -18.40
N ASN A 25 -9.72 9.32 -18.68
CA ASN A 25 -9.80 8.09 -19.43
C ASN A 25 -9.20 6.96 -18.60
N ARG A 26 -9.90 5.81 -18.57
CA ARG A 26 -9.40 4.57 -17.99
C ARG A 26 -8.19 4.06 -18.79
N VAL A 27 -7.09 3.76 -18.10
CA VAL A 27 -5.85 3.26 -18.74
C VAL A 27 -5.66 1.77 -18.51
N ILE A 28 -5.61 1.35 -17.25
CA ILE A 28 -5.32 -0.05 -16.90
C ILE A 28 -6.00 -0.44 -15.59
N ASP A 29 -6.49 -1.68 -15.56
CA ASP A 29 -7.05 -2.33 -14.37
C ASP A 29 -5.95 -2.60 -13.35
N LEU A 30 -6.19 -2.23 -12.08
CA LEU A 30 -5.25 -2.44 -10.98
C LEU A 30 -4.85 -3.91 -10.84
N SER A 31 -5.76 -4.86 -11.11
CA SER A 31 -5.50 -6.30 -11.00
C SER A 31 -4.40 -6.82 -11.93
N HIS A 32 -4.07 -6.08 -12.99
CA HIS A 32 -2.95 -6.40 -13.88
C HIS A 32 -1.59 -5.97 -13.33
N LEU A 33 -1.56 -5.08 -12.32
CA LEU A 33 -0.35 -4.51 -11.74
C LEU A 33 -0.16 -4.94 -10.28
N TYR A 34 -1.25 -5.18 -9.56
CA TYR A 34 -1.28 -5.55 -8.16
C TYR A 34 -2.45 -6.51 -7.91
N ASN A 35 -2.15 -7.67 -7.31
CA ASN A 35 -3.12 -8.70 -6.95
C ASN A 35 -2.99 -9.15 -5.49
N GLY A 36 -2.31 -8.32 -4.67
CA GLY A 36 -2.05 -8.59 -3.27
C GLY A 36 -3.23 -8.23 -2.35
N ARG A 37 -3.14 -8.70 -1.12
CA ARG A 37 -4.04 -8.33 -0.03
C ARG A 37 -3.21 -7.93 1.18
N ASP A 38 -3.00 -6.62 1.35
CA ASP A 38 -2.26 -6.07 2.48
C ASP A 38 -3.06 -4.91 3.11
N TYR A 39 -3.58 -5.17 4.31
CA TYR A 39 -4.40 -4.22 5.04
C TYR A 39 -3.61 -3.04 5.59
N VAL A 40 -2.29 -3.17 5.79
CA VAL A 40 -1.44 -2.05 6.17
C VAL A 40 -1.19 -1.16 4.97
N ALA A 41 -1.04 -1.73 3.77
CA ALA A 41 -0.96 -0.94 2.54
C ALA A 41 -2.29 -0.19 2.29
N PHE A 42 -3.43 -0.88 2.41
CA PHE A 42 -4.75 -0.28 2.21
C PHE A 42 -5.05 0.80 3.25
N GLY A 43 -4.66 0.56 4.49
CA GLY A 43 -4.73 1.53 5.57
C GLY A 43 -3.87 2.77 5.33
N SER A 44 -2.60 2.55 4.99
CA SER A 44 -1.61 3.58 4.69
C SER A 44 -2.01 4.47 3.52
N LEU A 45 -2.56 3.89 2.45
CA LEU A 45 -2.95 4.64 1.25
C LEU A 45 -4.36 5.24 1.37
N PHE A 46 -5.34 4.48 1.86
CA PHE A 46 -6.76 4.79 1.68
C PHE A 46 -7.59 4.77 2.97
N GLY A 47 -7.00 4.40 4.11
CA GLY A 47 -7.69 4.34 5.40
C GLY A 47 -8.55 3.08 5.57
N VAL A 48 -8.38 2.07 4.74
CA VAL A 48 -9.22 0.85 4.79
C VAL A 48 -8.56 -0.23 5.65
N ARG A 49 -9.32 -0.80 6.59
CA ARG A 49 -8.92 -1.81 7.59
C ARG A 49 -7.92 -1.33 8.65
N ASP A 50 -6.70 -0.95 8.27
CA ASP A 50 -5.70 -0.43 9.23
C ASP A 50 -5.74 1.11 9.26
N THR A 51 -6.38 1.67 10.28
CA THR A 51 -6.53 3.13 10.42
C THR A 51 -5.64 3.75 11.50
N THR A 52 -4.76 2.95 12.10
CA THR A 52 -3.99 3.37 13.28
C THR A 52 -2.50 3.51 13.00
N SER A 53 -1.95 2.76 12.04
CA SER A 53 -0.51 2.78 11.77
C SER A 53 -0.06 4.10 11.15
N PHE A 54 -0.79 4.58 10.14
CA PHE A 54 -0.47 5.79 9.39
C PHE A 54 -1.72 6.63 9.21
N ARG A 55 -1.54 7.95 9.08
CA ARG A 55 -2.59 8.78 8.46
C ARG A 55 -2.66 8.40 6.99
N ALA A 56 -3.84 8.02 6.51
CA ALA A 56 -4.02 7.67 5.11
C ALA A 56 -3.73 8.86 4.18
N LEU A 57 -3.06 8.60 3.05
CA LEU A 57 -2.78 9.65 2.04
C LEU A 57 -4.09 10.13 1.38
N ALA A 58 -4.98 9.18 1.07
CA ALA A 58 -6.26 9.40 0.42
C ALA A 58 -7.39 8.72 1.20
N ASP A 59 -7.68 9.25 2.40
CA ASP A 59 -8.69 8.70 3.31
C ASP A 59 -10.12 8.84 2.75
N HIS A 60 -10.78 7.71 2.45
CA HIS A 60 -12.22 7.59 2.10
C HIS A 60 -12.82 8.77 1.30
N ARG A 61 -12.21 9.12 0.18
CA ARG A 61 -12.59 10.33 -0.58
C ARG A 61 -13.88 10.19 -1.38
N GLY A 62 -14.45 8.98 -1.47
CA GLY A 62 -15.47 8.68 -2.46
C GLY A 62 -14.83 8.43 -3.84
N LEU A 63 -15.66 8.20 -4.85
CA LEU A 63 -15.21 8.32 -6.24
C LEU A 63 -14.95 9.81 -6.59
N PRO A 64 -13.99 10.09 -7.48
CA PRO A 64 -13.87 11.43 -8.05
C PRO A 64 -15.17 11.86 -8.74
N PRO A 65 -15.62 13.12 -8.59
CA PRO A 65 -16.84 13.61 -9.26
C PRO A 65 -16.78 13.54 -10.79
N ASP A 66 -15.56 13.58 -11.34
CA ASP A 66 -15.23 13.52 -12.76
C ASP A 66 -14.58 12.17 -13.15
N VAL A 67 -14.92 11.10 -12.43
CA VAL A 67 -14.51 9.72 -12.77
C VAL A 67 -14.91 9.37 -14.21
N SER A 68 -14.07 8.60 -14.91
CA SER A 68 -14.39 8.18 -16.28
C SER A 68 -15.66 7.32 -16.29
N LYS A 69 -16.37 7.35 -17.43
CA LYS A 69 -17.63 6.60 -17.59
C LYS A 69 -17.40 5.10 -17.49
N GLU A 70 -16.25 4.65 -17.96
CA GLU A 70 -15.80 3.26 -17.90
C GLU A 70 -15.60 2.81 -16.45
N VAL A 71 -14.88 3.59 -15.64
CA VAL A 71 -14.68 3.27 -14.22
C VAL A 71 -15.99 3.31 -13.45
N LEU A 72 -16.86 4.30 -13.72
CA LEU A 72 -18.17 4.36 -13.08
C LEU A 72 -19.03 3.11 -13.41
N ALA A 73 -19.01 2.65 -14.65
CA ALA A 73 -19.73 1.45 -15.07
C ALA A 73 -19.20 0.18 -14.39
N ASP A 74 -17.88 0.07 -14.19
CA ASP A 74 -17.25 -1.06 -13.50
C ASP A 74 -17.48 -1.04 -11.98
N PHE A 75 -17.61 0.15 -11.39
CA PHE A 75 -17.90 0.35 -9.96
C PHE A 75 -19.37 0.06 -9.59
N GLN A 76 -20.33 0.47 -10.43
CA GLN A 76 -21.77 0.40 -10.12
C GLN A 76 -22.26 -0.95 -9.57
N PRO A 77 -21.82 -2.13 -10.07
CA PRO A 77 -22.24 -3.42 -9.53
C PRO A 77 -21.88 -3.65 -8.06
N TRP A 78 -20.92 -2.90 -7.52
CA TRP A 78 -20.37 -3.08 -6.18
C TRP A 78 -21.03 -2.18 -5.12
N SER A 79 -21.84 -1.18 -5.51
CA SER A 79 -22.23 -0.05 -4.63
C SER A 79 -22.85 -0.43 -3.29
N ASP A 80 -23.43 -1.63 -3.17
CA ASP A 80 -24.15 -2.08 -1.98
C ASP A 80 -23.28 -2.92 -1.01
N GLU A 81 -22.08 -3.34 -1.42
CA GLU A 81 -21.21 -4.29 -0.68
C GLU A 81 -19.74 -3.84 -0.64
N LEU A 82 -19.49 -2.60 -0.17
CA LEU A 82 -18.15 -2.01 -0.12
C LEU A 82 -17.67 -1.72 1.31
N HIS A 83 -16.37 -1.89 1.53
CA HIS A 83 -15.68 -1.33 2.69
C HIS A 83 -15.27 0.13 2.48
N GLY A 84 -15.27 0.62 1.23
CA GLY A 84 -15.10 2.03 0.89
C GLY A 84 -14.55 2.23 -0.52
N GLU A 85 -14.41 3.49 -0.89
CA GLU A 85 -13.85 3.93 -2.16
C GLU A 85 -13.04 5.21 -1.98
N SER A 86 -12.00 5.37 -2.78
CA SER A 86 -11.11 6.52 -2.72
C SER A 86 -10.29 6.67 -4.01
N TRP A 87 -9.47 7.71 -4.07
CA TRP A 87 -8.55 7.95 -5.17
C TRP A 87 -7.36 8.79 -4.74
N ILE A 88 -6.21 8.59 -5.39
CA ILE A 88 -4.96 9.30 -5.12
C ILE A 88 -4.29 9.72 -6.44
N SER A 89 -3.83 10.98 -6.53
CA SER A 89 -3.10 11.45 -7.71
C SER A 89 -1.62 11.03 -7.70
N TRP A 90 -0.96 11.07 -8.86
CA TRP A 90 0.49 10.86 -8.89
C TRP A 90 1.23 11.96 -8.12
N ALA A 91 0.77 13.22 -8.18
CA ALA A 91 1.34 14.31 -7.40
C ALA A 91 1.38 14.00 -5.90
N GLU A 92 0.30 13.40 -5.36
CA GLU A 92 0.22 13.01 -3.95
C GLU A 92 1.14 11.83 -3.62
N VAL A 93 1.21 10.82 -4.48
CA VAL A 93 2.14 9.68 -4.33
C VAL A 93 3.59 10.15 -4.35
N ALA A 94 3.93 11.07 -5.26
CA ALA A 94 5.27 11.61 -5.43
C ALA A 94 5.69 12.53 -4.27
N ALA A 95 4.75 13.26 -3.67
CA ALA A 95 4.98 14.16 -2.54
C ALA A 95 4.92 13.45 -1.17
N ALA A 96 4.49 12.19 -1.12
CA ALA A 96 4.34 11.45 0.12
C ALA A 96 5.68 11.26 0.86
N ASP A 97 5.65 11.41 2.19
CA ASP A 97 6.78 11.04 3.05
C ASP A 97 6.82 9.52 3.24
N TRP A 98 7.60 8.86 2.37
CA TRP A 98 7.79 7.42 2.41
C TRP A 98 8.71 6.94 3.55
N ASP A 99 9.37 7.87 4.24
CA ASP A 99 10.19 7.60 5.44
C ASP A 99 9.40 7.86 6.74
N GLU A 100 8.14 8.30 6.65
CA GLU A 100 7.24 8.45 7.80
C GLU A 100 7.19 7.13 8.58
N VAL A 101 7.37 7.23 9.90
CA VAL A 101 7.32 6.09 10.82
C VAL A 101 5.91 5.96 11.39
N ALA A 102 5.40 4.72 11.45
CA ALA A 102 4.09 4.42 11.99
C ALA A 102 3.91 4.91 13.43
N SER A 103 2.68 5.31 13.77
CA SER A 103 2.34 5.79 15.11
C SER A 103 2.41 4.68 16.16
N GLU A 104 2.07 3.45 15.75
CA GLU A 104 2.00 2.27 16.58
C GLU A 104 3.05 1.22 16.17
N VAL A 105 3.45 0.37 17.11
CA VAL A 105 4.29 -0.80 16.84
C VAL A 105 3.50 -1.78 15.98
N ASP A 106 4.09 -2.30 14.91
CA ASP A 106 3.42 -3.32 14.10
C ASP A 106 3.23 -4.59 14.92
N GLY A 107 2.08 -5.25 14.79
CA GLY A 107 1.82 -6.50 15.48
C GLY A 107 2.72 -7.65 15.01
N CYS A 108 3.37 -7.51 13.86
CA CYS A 108 4.21 -8.54 13.27
C CYS A 108 5.68 -8.43 13.72
N VAL A 109 6.44 -9.52 13.54
CA VAL A 109 7.90 -9.43 13.53
C VAL A 109 8.37 -9.06 12.13
N HIS A 110 9.39 -8.21 12.04
CA HIS A 110 10.00 -7.80 10.78
C HIS A 110 11.28 -8.61 10.53
N GLU A 111 11.44 -9.18 9.34
CA GLU A 111 12.70 -9.78 8.90
C GLU A 111 13.51 -8.76 8.12
N TYR A 112 14.77 -8.56 8.51
CA TYR A 112 15.73 -7.71 7.82
C TYR A 112 16.88 -8.56 7.28
N ARG A 113 17.42 -8.15 6.12
CA ARG A 113 18.66 -8.67 5.55
C ARG A 113 19.71 -7.58 5.49
N ARG A 114 20.96 -7.99 5.73
CA ARG A 114 22.11 -7.09 5.61
C ARG A 114 22.49 -6.93 4.14
N SER A 115 22.52 -5.68 3.69
CA SER A 115 22.99 -5.30 2.36
C SER A 115 24.52 -5.31 2.28
N SER A 116 25.08 -5.26 1.07
CA SER A 116 26.53 -5.24 0.83
C SER A 116 27.25 -4.02 1.42
N ASP A 117 26.54 -2.91 1.62
CA ASP A 117 27.02 -1.70 2.27
C ASP A 117 26.94 -1.76 3.82
N GLY A 118 26.45 -2.87 4.37
CA GLY A 118 26.30 -3.09 5.80
C GLY A 118 24.98 -2.60 6.41
N SER A 119 24.12 -1.93 5.63
CA SER A 119 22.79 -1.48 6.05
C SER A 119 21.80 -2.62 6.17
N TRP A 120 20.77 -2.46 7.00
CA TRP A 120 19.66 -3.41 7.11
C TRP A 120 18.51 -2.97 6.21
N LYS A 121 18.01 -3.87 5.37
CA LYS A 121 16.77 -3.67 4.59
C LYS A 121 15.71 -4.64 5.05
N MET A 122 14.52 -4.14 5.33
CA MET A 122 13.37 -5.01 5.60
C MET A 122 13.11 -5.87 4.35
N GLN A 123 12.90 -7.16 4.57
CA GLN A 123 12.53 -8.12 3.54
C GLN A 123 11.05 -8.46 3.58
N GLY A 124 10.46 -8.43 4.77
CA GLY A 124 9.04 -8.69 4.92
C GLY A 124 8.62 -8.80 6.38
N ARG A 125 7.31 -8.90 6.55
CA ARG A 125 6.62 -9.06 7.82
C ARG A 125 6.25 -10.52 8.00
N ASN A 126 6.34 -11.05 9.22
CA ASN A 126 6.05 -12.44 9.54
C ASN A 126 6.65 -13.44 8.52
N SER A 127 7.85 -13.11 8.04
CA SER A 127 8.61 -13.95 7.11
C SER A 127 9.49 -14.90 7.90
N SER A 128 9.79 -16.07 7.33
CA SER A 128 10.65 -17.09 7.95
C SER A 128 10.23 -17.47 9.40
N LEU A 129 8.92 -17.54 9.69
CA LEU A 129 8.41 -17.75 11.06
C LEU A 129 8.94 -19.01 11.74
N THR A 130 9.27 -20.05 10.99
CA THR A 130 9.93 -21.25 11.55
C THR A 130 11.28 -20.91 12.17
N ARG A 131 12.10 -20.08 11.49
CA ARG A 131 13.40 -19.66 12.01
C ARG A 131 13.23 -18.70 13.18
N PHE A 132 12.27 -17.77 13.10
CA PHE A 132 11.93 -16.89 14.21
C PHE A 132 11.48 -17.68 15.45
N ALA A 133 10.69 -18.75 15.28
CA ALA A 133 10.27 -19.64 16.37
C ALA A 133 11.46 -20.28 17.09
N GLU A 134 12.45 -20.78 16.33
CA GLU A 134 13.69 -21.34 16.88
C GLU A 134 14.48 -20.32 17.72
N LEU A 135 14.63 -19.09 17.20
CA LEU A 135 15.40 -18.02 17.86
C LEU A 135 14.69 -17.45 19.09
N SER A 136 13.37 -17.29 19.02
CA SER A 136 12.55 -16.75 20.11
C SER A 136 12.19 -17.79 21.18
N GLY A 137 12.37 -19.07 20.89
CA GLY A 137 11.94 -20.19 21.74
C GLY A 137 10.42 -20.33 21.84
N ARG A 138 9.66 -19.71 20.93
CA ARG A 138 8.20 -19.75 20.90
C ARG A 138 7.70 -20.84 19.96
N SER A 139 6.69 -21.59 20.40
CA SER A 139 6.02 -22.60 19.57
C SER A 139 4.53 -22.29 19.32
N ASP A 140 3.98 -21.28 20.01
CA ASP A 140 2.58 -20.89 19.81
C ASP A 140 2.43 -20.07 18.52
N ALA A 141 1.67 -20.59 17.56
CA ALA A 141 1.52 -19.98 16.25
C ALA A 141 0.96 -18.56 16.33
N ARG A 142 0.00 -18.31 17.22
CA ARG A 142 -0.61 -16.97 17.36
C ARG A 142 0.40 -15.95 17.90
N GLN A 143 1.22 -16.34 18.86
CA GLN A 143 2.31 -15.49 19.36
C GLN A 143 3.39 -15.22 18.30
N LEU A 144 3.61 -16.15 17.36
CA LEU A 144 4.54 -15.92 16.24
C LEU A 144 3.98 -14.90 15.24
N TYR A 145 2.69 -14.99 14.88
CA TYR A 145 2.06 -14.04 13.96
C TYR A 145 1.81 -12.65 14.57
N CYS A 146 1.67 -12.57 15.90
CA CYS A 146 1.43 -11.33 16.63
C CYS A 146 2.61 -10.95 17.54
N ALA A 147 3.84 -11.24 17.11
CA ALA A 147 5.04 -11.06 17.91
C ALA A 147 5.20 -9.62 18.45
N GLY A 148 4.86 -8.61 17.66
CA GLY A 148 4.93 -7.21 18.07
C GLY A 148 3.86 -6.79 19.09
N SER A 149 2.81 -7.61 19.28
CA SER A 149 1.87 -7.45 20.39
C SER A 149 2.34 -8.15 21.68
N VAL A 150 3.38 -8.99 21.60
CA VAL A 150 3.89 -9.81 22.72
C VAL A 150 5.21 -9.28 23.25
N TYR A 151 6.08 -8.82 22.36
CA TYR A 151 7.40 -8.33 22.68
C TYR A 151 7.44 -6.80 22.64
N PRO A 152 8.24 -6.15 23.51
CA PRO A 152 8.47 -4.71 23.42
C PRO A 152 9.07 -4.29 22.07
N GLU A 153 8.84 -3.03 21.70
CA GLU A 153 9.57 -2.35 20.63
C GLU A 153 11.09 -2.53 20.80
N ASP A 154 11.81 -2.65 19.68
CA ASP A 154 13.26 -2.88 19.61
C ASP A 154 13.74 -4.23 20.14
N THR A 155 12.84 -5.20 20.39
CA THR A 155 13.27 -6.58 20.66
C THR A 155 13.87 -7.18 19.38
N GLU A 156 15.08 -7.73 19.50
CA GLU A 156 15.87 -8.24 18.38
C GLU A 156 16.30 -9.70 18.55
N TRP A 157 16.33 -10.42 17.42
CA TRP A 157 16.94 -11.74 17.30
C TRP A 157 17.90 -11.76 16.10
N PRO A 158 19.19 -11.48 16.33
CA PRO A 158 20.21 -11.56 15.28
C PRO A 158 20.44 -12.99 14.81
N ASP A 159 20.62 -13.19 13.51
CA ASP A 159 20.88 -14.48 12.87
C ASP A 159 21.82 -14.32 11.66
N GLY A 160 23.09 -13.99 11.95
CA GLY A 160 24.10 -13.79 10.92
C GLY A 160 23.86 -12.56 10.05
N ASP A 161 23.51 -12.78 8.77
CA ASP A 161 23.13 -11.74 7.81
C ASP A 161 21.63 -11.39 7.86
N ARG A 162 20.89 -11.99 8.79
CA ARG A 162 19.48 -11.74 9.08
C ARG A 162 19.30 -11.15 10.47
N LEU A 163 18.22 -10.40 10.61
CA LEU A 163 17.77 -9.85 11.88
C LEU A 163 16.25 -9.92 11.92
N PHE A 164 15.70 -10.49 12.99
CA PHE A 164 14.29 -10.31 13.30
C PHE A 164 14.16 -9.20 14.33
N ARG A 165 13.24 -8.25 14.11
CA ARG A 165 13.01 -7.15 15.06
C ARG A 165 11.53 -6.84 15.17
N VAL A 166 11.06 -6.55 16.38
CA VAL A 166 9.77 -5.89 16.61
C VAL A 166 9.96 -4.37 16.58
N GLY A 167 9.15 -3.67 15.80
CA GLY A 167 9.24 -2.22 15.72
C GLY A 167 8.10 -1.61 14.92
N ARG A 168 8.21 -0.30 14.69
CA ARG A 168 7.30 0.44 13.79
C ARG A 168 7.72 0.24 12.34
N LEU A 169 6.73 0.31 11.44
CA LEU A 169 6.98 0.33 10.00
C LEU A 169 7.35 1.73 9.54
N GLN A 170 8.19 1.83 8.51
CA GLN A 170 8.19 3.00 7.64
C GLN A 170 7.08 2.84 6.60
N ARG A 171 6.53 3.95 6.10
CA ARG A 171 5.46 3.90 5.09
C ARG A 171 5.86 3.09 3.84
N ARG A 172 7.12 3.18 3.42
CA ARG A 172 7.67 2.35 2.33
C ARG A 172 7.67 0.86 2.62
N ASP A 173 7.73 0.43 3.87
CA ASP A 173 7.67 -0.98 4.25
C ASP A 173 6.21 -1.46 4.34
N ALA A 174 5.29 -0.54 4.63
CA ALA A 174 3.85 -0.77 4.56
C ALA A 174 3.31 -0.84 3.13
N VAL A 175 3.97 -0.18 2.17
CA VAL A 175 3.61 -0.17 0.75
C VAL A 175 4.87 -0.46 -0.07
N PRO A 176 5.40 -1.69 0.00
CA PRO A 176 6.71 -1.99 -0.56
C PRO A 176 6.72 -1.94 -2.08
N ASP A 177 7.80 -1.41 -2.66
CA ASP A 177 8.03 -1.36 -4.11
C ASP A 177 8.00 -2.76 -4.75
N SER A 178 8.29 -3.83 -4.00
CA SER A 178 8.18 -5.21 -4.49
C SER A 178 6.76 -5.60 -4.85
N GLU A 179 5.75 -4.93 -4.30
CA GLU A 179 4.33 -5.19 -4.56
C GLU A 179 3.68 -4.04 -5.35
N TRP A 180 3.93 -2.79 -4.95
CA TRP A 180 3.29 -1.61 -5.55
C TRP A 180 4.13 -0.93 -6.64
N GLY A 181 5.38 -1.32 -6.80
CA GLY A 181 6.31 -0.65 -7.73
C GLY A 181 5.84 -0.67 -9.18
N ALA A 182 5.10 -1.70 -9.61
CA ALA A 182 4.50 -1.75 -10.94
C ALA A 182 3.41 -0.68 -11.13
N VAL A 183 2.55 -0.48 -10.12
CA VAL A 183 1.52 0.57 -10.09
C VAL A 183 2.18 1.95 -10.19
N TRP A 184 3.17 2.21 -9.34
CA TRP A 184 3.91 3.48 -9.33
C TRP A 184 4.67 3.74 -10.62
N SER A 185 5.24 2.71 -11.24
CA SER A 185 5.94 2.84 -12.52
C SER A 185 5.01 3.26 -13.65
N VAL A 186 3.81 2.67 -13.73
CA VAL A 186 2.80 3.06 -14.74
C VAL A 186 2.30 4.48 -14.49
N MET A 187 1.97 4.83 -13.24
CA MET A 187 1.51 6.18 -12.92
C MET A 187 2.58 7.24 -13.25
N ARG A 188 3.84 6.97 -12.92
CA ARG A 188 4.97 7.86 -13.27
C ARG A 188 5.11 8.06 -14.77
N ALA A 189 5.08 6.97 -15.55
CA ALA A 189 5.21 7.06 -17.00
C ALA A 189 4.07 7.85 -17.64
N LEU A 190 2.85 7.76 -17.11
CA LEU A 190 1.73 8.58 -17.53
C LEU A 190 1.90 10.04 -17.09
N ALA A 191 2.42 10.28 -15.90
CA ALA A 191 2.62 11.64 -15.38
C ALA A 191 3.68 12.40 -16.19
N ASP A 192 4.74 11.72 -16.67
CA ASP A 192 5.71 12.29 -17.60
C ASP A 192 5.06 12.80 -18.91
N LEU A 193 3.88 12.27 -19.28
CA LEU A 193 3.13 12.63 -20.49
C LEU A 193 2.00 13.63 -20.23
N HIS A 194 1.30 13.50 -19.10
CA HIS A 194 0.03 14.20 -18.78
C HIS A 194 0.15 15.17 -17.59
N GLY A 195 1.33 15.28 -16.98
CA GLY A 195 1.56 16.02 -15.75
C GLY A 195 1.14 15.23 -14.50
N ASP A 196 1.72 15.60 -13.35
CA ASP A 196 1.51 14.88 -12.08
C ASP A 196 0.06 14.90 -11.59
N GLU A 197 -0.69 15.96 -11.90
CA GLU A 197 -2.13 16.10 -11.62
C GLU A 197 -3.01 15.45 -12.69
N GLY A 198 -2.43 15.04 -13.82
CA GLY A 198 -3.13 14.41 -14.94
C GLY A 198 -3.25 12.90 -14.81
N VAL A 199 -2.84 12.31 -13.68
CA VAL A 199 -2.83 10.88 -13.42
C VAL A 199 -3.34 10.59 -12.01
N ARG A 200 -4.24 9.61 -11.88
CA ARG A 200 -4.72 9.15 -10.58
C ARG A 200 -5.02 7.66 -10.59
N LEU A 201 -4.94 7.07 -9.40
CA LEU A 201 -5.44 5.72 -9.11
C LEU A 201 -6.79 5.88 -8.40
N VAL A 202 -7.84 5.30 -8.96
CA VAL A 202 -9.20 5.24 -8.38
C VAL A 202 -9.45 3.82 -7.90
N VAL A 203 -9.88 3.65 -6.65
CA VAL A 203 -10.01 2.33 -6.01
C VAL A 203 -11.30 2.18 -5.21
N TRP A 204 -11.73 0.93 -5.05
CA TRP A 204 -12.79 0.49 -4.14
C TRP A 204 -12.45 -0.87 -3.53
N PHE A 205 -13.09 -1.19 -2.42
CA PHE A 205 -12.77 -2.35 -1.59
C PHE A 205 -14.01 -3.21 -1.34
N ASP A 206 -13.93 -4.51 -1.62
CA ASP A 206 -15.06 -5.43 -1.38
C ASP A 206 -15.30 -5.68 0.12
N GLY A 207 -16.50 -6.18 0.46
CA GLY A 207 -17.00 -6.41 1.83
C GLY A 207 -16.71 -7.77 2.48
#